data_AF-A0A2M6V3R9-F1
#
_entry.id   AF-A0A2M6V3R9-F1
#
_cell.length_a   1.000
_cell.length_b   1.000
_cell.length_c   1.000
_cell.angle_alpha   90.00
_cell.angle_beta   90.00
_cell.angle_gamma   90.00
#
_symmetry.space_group_name_H-M   'P 1'
#
loop_
_entity.id
_entity.type
_entity.pdbx_description
1 polymer ?
#
loop_
_entity_poly.entity_id
_entity_poly.type
_entity_poly.pdbx_seq_one_letter_code
_entity_poly.pdbx_strand_id
1 'polypeptide(L)'
;MTATRIPSFRRTQGFILIEVMIAMAIFTGMVTYGLYLQNLAVKGEQGRAVGQQYAAINSAVGNYMVTHYAALEKLPVACSTTTFKIGTSGSFTPVACGLQISSTVSMVNGMQPTVAELVAAGYLPSDKAGAAVGVPSLPMDLVVAEANASTGAASTTKAVGRLFINIDRVCLATHSANPGSVIASQLPGAGGCDPQTTTSLTSVVFNTQPYTFSSSANVGYANRINAAWREIGADAAMSNITKGGELKGANFEIPNPVRSATNVGMAGIVAVRNGYGASYANNHARVDGSNPPTADWSFANNSISDVGKLTAQSVDVQTVKANVVNAQVLKLGDRVEGDACNGSKENVSYGNDTILMCKSGKWAALGAKGTVNGLEYYEFVLNKNKGEYMSLSLTHCPKSGCSVGYSYSNGGPVELITSLKKDEWHPVLVRVVDEPNGPIGVMRANYGFEVDGYGYYKFMFYSGAGLLSQIFNAEFAYFTIRFYRINP
;
A
#
# COMPACT_ATOMS: atom_id res chain seq x y z
N MET A 1 -108.31 -20.03 -2.00
CA MET A 1 -107.62 -20.69 -3.13
C MET A 1 -106.48 -19.79 -3.56
N THR A 2 -105.25 -20.10 -3.14
CA THR A 2 -104.05 -19.31 -3.44
C THR A 2 -102.97 -20.31 -3.82
N ALA A 3 -102.66 -20.38 -5.11
CA ALA A 3 -101.69 -21.32 -5.66
C ALA A 3 -100.31 -20.67 -5.69
N THR A 4 -99.43 -21.11 -4.81
CA THR A 4 -98.02 -20.71 -4.72
C THR A 4 -97.24 -21.30 -5.90
N ARG A 5 -96.74 -20.46 -6.81
CA ARG A 5 -95.82 -20.90 -7.88
C ARG A 5 -94.42 -21.08 -7.31
N ILE A 6 -93.92 -22.31 -7.35
CA ILE A 6 -92.53 -22.66 -7.03
C ILE A 6 -91.67 -22.27 -8.24
N PRO A 7 -90.59 -21.48 -8.09
CA PRO A 7 -89.70 -21.16 -9.19
C PRO A 7 -88.93 -22.40 -9.63
N SER A 8 -88.98 -22.70 -10.93
CA SER A 8 -88.21 -23.77 -11.54
C SER A 8 -86.71 -23.43 -11.51
N PHE A 9 -85.92 -24.16 -10.73
CA PHE A 9 -84.47 -24.16 -10.86
C PHE A 9 -84.09 -24.69 -12.25
N ARG A 10 -83.66 -23.79 -13.15
CA ARG A 10 -82.93 -24.21 -14.35
C ARG A 10 -81.65 -24.90 -13.90
N ARG A 11 -81.56 -26.21 -14.13
CA ARG A 11 -80.33 -26.98 -13.98
C ARG A 11 -79.27 -26.40 -14.93
N THR A 12 -78.34 -25.61 -14.40
CA THR A 12 -77.04 -25.35 -15.04
C THR A 12 -76.18 -26.61 -14.89
N GLN A 13 -76.53 -27.66 -15.64
CA GLN A 13 -75.69 -28.85 -15.81
C GLN A 13 -74.89 -28.67 -17.10
N GLY A 14 -73.63 -28.25 -17.00
CA GLY A 14 -72.76 -28.16 -18.18
C GLY A 14 -71.31 -27.71 -17.94
N PHE A 15 -71.03 -26.81 -16.98
CA PHE A 15 -69.71 -26.15 -16.89
C PHE A 15 -68.89 -26.40 -15.62
N ILE A 16 -69.50 -26.97 -14.57
CA ILE A 16 -68.83 -27.15 -13.26
C ILE A 16 -67.57 -28.03 -13.35
N LEU A 17 -67.58 -29.07 -14.19
CA LEU A 17 -66.45 -30.00 -14.29
C LEU A 17 -65.23 -29.34 -14.95
N ILE A 18 -65.44 -28.55 -16.01
CA ILE A 18 -64.36 -27.86 -16.73
C ILE A 18 -63.76 -26.76 -15.86
N GLU A 19 -64.60 -25.98 -15.17
CA GLU A 19 -64.14 -24.93 -14.24
C GLU A 19 -63.32 -25.51 -13.09
N VAL A 20 -63.73 -26.65 -12.52
CA VAL A 20 -62.95 -27.34 -11.48
C VAL A 20 -61.63 -27.90 -12.02
N MET A 21 -61.61 -28.46 -13.24
CA MET A 21 -60.36 -28.92 -13.85
C MET A 21 -59.37 -27.76 -14.11
N ILE A 22 -59.86 -26.63 -14.62
CA ILE A 22 -59.04 -25.43 -14.83
C ILE A 22 -58.53 -24.91 -13.48
N ALA A 23 -59.38 -24.82 -12.46
CA ALA A 23 -58.97 -24.39 -11.12
C ALA A 23 -57.93 -25.33 -10.50
N MET A 24 -58.08 -26.65 -10.64
CA MET A 24 -57.10 -27.64 -10.19
C MET A 24 -55.78 -27.54 -10.94
N ALA A 25 -55.81 -27.32 -12.26
CA ALA A 25 -54.61 -27.14 -13.06
C ALA A 25 -53.84 -25.88 -12.65
N ILE A 26 -54.55 -24.76 -12.45
CA ILE A 26 -53.96 -23.50 -11.97
C ILE A 26 -53.40 -23.69 -10.55
N PHE A 27 -54.14 -24.33 -9.65
CA PHE A 27 -53.68 -24.59 -8.28
C PHE A 27 -52.44 -25.48 -8.25
N THR A 28 -52.43 -26.55 -9.04
CA THR A 28 -51.25 -27.44 -9.19
C THR A 28 -50.06 -26.66 -9.75
N GLY A 29 -50.28 -25.78 -10.72
CA GLY A 29 -49.25 -24.87 -11.24
C GLY A 29 -48.69 -23.93 -10.15
N MET A 30 -49.55 -23.34 -9.32
CA MET A 30 -49.12 -22.48 -8.22
C MET A 30 -48.33 -23.23 -7.15
N VAL A 31 -48.80 -24.43 -6.75
CA VAL A 31 -48.11 -25.25 -5.74
C VAL A 31 -46.75 -25.73 -6.24
N THR A 32 -46.67 -26.22 -7.48
CA THR A 32 -45.40 -26.67 -8.07
C THR A 32 -44.40 -25.52 -8.21
N TYR A 33 -44.86 -24.34 -8.63
CA TYR A 33 -44.03 -23.13 -8.68
C TYR A 33 -43.58 -22.67 -7.28
N GLY A 34 -44.47 -22.70 -6.29
CA GLY A 34 -44.13 -22.38 -4.89
C GLY A 34 -43.06 -23.30 -4.30
N LEU A 35 -43.20 -24.62 -4.51
CA LEU A 35 -42.20 -25.61 -4.09
C LEU A 35 -40.86 -25.41 -4.80
N TYR A 36 -40.89 -25.03 -6.08
CA TYR A 36 -39.69 -24.68 -6.83
C TYR A 36 -38.95 -23.48 -6.21
N LEU A 37 -39.67 -22.40 -5.86
CA LEU A 37 -39.08 -21.22 -5.21
C LEU A 37 -38.51 -21.55 -3.82
N GLN A 38 -39.21 -22.35 -3.01
CA GLN A 38 -38.71 -22.80 -1.71
C GLN A 38 -37.41 -23.61 -1.87
N ASN A 39 -37.36 -24.52 -2.85
CA ASN A 39 -36.15 -25.28 -3.15
C ASN A 39 -34.99 -24.34 -3.55
N LEU A 40 -35.24 -23.31 -4.36
CA LEU A 40 -34.21 -22.32 -4.69
C LEU A 40 -33.72 -21.53 -3.46
N ALA A 41 -34.62 -21.17 -2.54
CA ALA A 41 -34.26 -20.49 -1.30
C ALA A 41 -33.36 -21.37 -0.40
N VAL A 42 -33.73 -22.64 -0.20
CA VAL A 42 -32.91 -23.62 0.55
C VAL A 42 -31.53 -23.78 -0.08
N LYS A 43 -31.46 -23.83 -1.41
CA LYS A 43 -30.19 -23.87 -2.15
C LYS A 43 -29.36 -22.60 -1.92
N GLY A 44 -29.99 -21.43 -1.89
CA GLY A 44 -29.32 -20.18 -1.51
C GLY A 44 -28.72 -20.24 -0.11
N GLU A 45 -29.48 -20.70 0.89
CA GLU A 45 -29.00 -20.83 2.28
C GLU A 45 -27.83 -21.82 2.42
N GLN A 46 -27.86 -22.95 1.70
CA GLN A 46 -26.72 -23.88 1.64
C GLN A 46 -25.47 -23.21 1.06
N GLY A 47 -25.63 -22.38 0.03
CA GLY A 47 -24.56 -21.58 -0.52
C GLY A 47 -24.00 -20.58 0.49
N ARG A 48 -24.89 -19.86 1.18
CA ARG A 48 -24.50 -18.89 2.23
C ARG A 48 -23.70 -19.56 3.35
N ALA A 49 -24.19 -20.68 3.87
CA ALA A 49 -23.53 -21.41 4.95
C ALA A 49 -22.09 -21.83 4.57
N VAL A 50 -21.88 -22.33 3.34
CA VAL A 50 -20.53 -22.65 2.85
C VAL A 50 -19.70 -21.39 2.67
N GLY A 51 -20.25 -20.33 2.10
CA GLY A 51 -19.53 -19.07 1.94
C GLY A 51 -19.06 -18.46 3.27
N GLN A 52 -19.90 -18.54 4.31
CA GLN A 52 -19.54 -18.13 5.68
C GLN A 52 -18.43 -19.00 6.26
N GLN A 53 -18.43 -20.31 6.00
CA GLN A 53 -17.36 -21.22 6.41
C GLN A 53 -16.03 -20.86 5.75
N TYR A 54 -16.03 -20.59 4.43
CA TYR A 54 -14.85 -20.09 3.72
C TYR A 54 -14.35 -18.77 4.31
N ALA A 55 -15.24 -17.80 4.52
CA ALA A 55 -14.88 -16.49 5.06
C ALA A 55 -14.27 -16.61 6.48
N ALA A 56 -14.87 -17.42 7.35
CA ALA A 56 -14.39 -17.65 8.71
C ALA A 56 -13.01 -18.33 8.73
N ILE A 57 -12.82 -19.38 7.93
CA ILE A 57 -11.53 -20.06 7.82
C ILE A 57 -10.49 -19.11 7.20
N ASN A 58 -10.83 -18.37 6.16
CA ASN A 58 -9.91 -17.42 5.53
C ASN A 58 -9.43 -16.36 6.52
N SER A 59 -10.35 -15.81 7.32
CA SER A 59 -10.02 -14.85 8.39
C SER A 59 -9.11 -15.48 9.45
N ALA A 60 -9.43 -16.70 9.91
CA ALA A 60 -8.60 -17.43 10.87
C ALA A 60 -7.17 -17.68 10.34
N VAL A 61 -7.04 -18.04 9.06
CA VAL A 61 -5.75 -18.22 8.39
C VAL A 61 -4.99 -16.91 8.29
N GLY A 62 -5.67 -15.81 7.99
CA GLY A 62 -5.08 -14.47 8.00
C GLY A 62 -4.46 -14.14 9.37
N ASN A 63 -5.22 -14.33 10.44
CA ASN A 63 -4.75 -14.11 11.81
C ASN A 63 -3.57 -15.02 12.17
N TYR A 64 -3.64 -16.29 11.78
CA TYR A 64 -2.55 -17.26 11.96
C TYR A 64 -1.27 -16.82 11.24
N MET A 65 -1.37 -16.43 9.95
CA MET A 65 -0.23 -15.95 9.16
C MET A 65 0.39 -14.68 9.76
N VAL A 66 -0.45 -13.73 10.20
CA VAL A 66 -0.01 -12.48 10.81
C VAL A 66 0.70 -12.73 12.13
N THR A 67 0.18 -13.64 12.96
CA THR A 67 0.73 -13.93 14.29
C THR A 67 2.02 -14.74 14.24
N HIS A 68 2.12 -15.68 13.28
CA HIS A 68 3.26 -16.59 13.17
C HIS A 68 4.17 -16.32 11.96
N TYR A 69 4.07 -15.13 11.38
CA TYR A 69 4.79 -14.74 10.16
C TYR A 69 6.28 -15.13 10.18
N ALA A 70 7.01 -14.70 11.20
CA ALA A 70 8.46 -14.93 11.31
C ALA A 70 8.85 -16.41 11.45
N ALA A 71 7.95 -17.25 11.96
CA ALA A 71 8.18 -18.69 12.05
C ALA A 71 7.81 -19.38 10.73
N LEU A 72 6.70 -18.97 10.12
CA LEU A 72 6.25 -19.44 8.82
C LEU A 72 7.26 -19.12 7.71
N GLU A 73 7.94 -17.98 7.77
CA GLU A 73 9.00 -17.60 6.83
C GLU A 73 10.25 -18.49 6.90
N LYS A 74 10.47 -19.19 8.03
CA LYS A 74 11.64 -20.07 8.20
C LYS A 74 11.42 -21.50 7.71
N LEU A 75 10.19 -21.91 7.46
CA LEU A 75 9.88 -23.25 6.96
C LEU A 75 10.47 -23.49 5.54
N PRO A 76 10.66 -24.73 5.09
CA PRO A 76 11.01 -24.99 3.69
C PRO A 76 9.88 -24.58 2.73
N VAL A 77 10.20 -24.05 1.55
CA VAL A 77 9.21 -23.73 0.50
C VAL A 77 8.42 -24.99 0.08
N ALA A 78 9.05 -26.17 0.12
CA ALA A 78 8.38 -27.43 -0.17
C ALA A 78 7.16 -27.73 0.75
N CYS A 79 7.05 -27.07 1.91
CA CYS A 79 5.91 -27.24 2.81
C CYS A 79 4.59 -26.65 2.27
N SER A 80 4.64 -25.75 1.27
CA SER A 80 3.45 -25.20 0.59
C SER A 80 3.02 -26.02 -0.64
N THR A 81 3.74 -27.10 -0.97
CA THR A 81 3.43 -27.90 -2.16
C THR A 81 2.20 -28.77 -1.92
N THR A 82 1.18 -28.65 -2.78
CA THR A 82 -0.01 -29.51 -2.72
C THR A 82 0.17 -30.78 -3.56
N THR A 83 -0.51 -31.85 -3.15
CA THR A 83 -0.41 -33.16 -3.84
C THR A 83 -1.69 -33.55 -4.58
N PHE A 84 -2.72 -32.70 -4.51
CA PHE A 84 -4.05 -32.96 -5.05
C PHE A 84 -4.03 -33.07 -6.57
N LYS A 85 -4.30 -34.27 -7.08
CA LYS A 85 -4.43 -34.52 -8.52
C LYS A 85 -5.56 -35.47 -8.86
N ILE A 86 -6.08 -35.36 -10.08
CA ILE A 86 -7.07 -36.29 -10.62
C ILE A 86 -6.41 -37.64 -10.91
N GLY A 87 -7.03 -38.72 -10.45
CA GLY A 87 -6.53 -40.08 -10.66
C GLY A 87 -5.44 -40.44 -9.65
N THR A 88 -4.19 -40.12 -9.96
CA THR A 88 -3.03 -40.38 -9.09
C THR A 88 -2.48 -39.06 -8.57
N SER A 89 -2.34 -38.93 -7.25
CA SER A 89 -1.81 -37.76 -6.58
C SER A 89 -0.38 -37.45 -7.02
N GLY A 90 0.08 -36.22 -6.76
CA GLY A 90 1.52 -35.96 -6.73
C GLY A 90 2.21 -36.74 -5.61
N SER A 91 3.54 -36.82 -5.66
CA SER A 91 4.36 -37.19 -4.52
C SER A 91 5.04 -35.96 -3.94
N PHE A 92 5.39 -36.02 -2.67
CA PHE A 92 6.26 -35.03 -2.03
C PHE A 92 7.28 -35.77 -1.17
N THR A 93 8.44 -35.15 -0.98
CA THR A 93 9.41 -35.66 -0.01
C THR A 93 8.98 -35.17 1.37
N PRO A 94 8.82 -36.02 2.38
CA PRO A 94 8.55 -35.58 3.73
C PRO A 94 9.62 -34.58 4.19
N VAL A 95 9.20 -33.37 4.54
CA VAL A 95 10.06 -32.31 5.06
C VAL A 95 9.61 -31.95 6.47
N ALA A 96 10.51 -31.44 7.30
CA ALA A 96 10.17 -30.93 8.63
C ALA A 96 9.35 -29.64 8.51
N CYS A 97 8.03 -29.80 8.29
CA CYS A 97 7.08 -28.71 8.12
C CYS A 97 6.32 -28.37 9.41
N GLY A 98 6.58 -29.10 10.50
CA GLY A 98 5.90 -28.91 11.76
C GLY A 98 6.19 -27.53 12.36
N LEU A 99 5.15 -26.91 12.93
CA LEU A 99 5.28 -25.63 13.61
C LEU A 99 4.64 -25.70 15.00
N GLN A 100 5.43 -25.44 16.04
CA GLN A 100 4.92 -25.37 17.39
C GLN A 100 4.37 -23.97 17.68
N ILE A 101 3.08 -23.90 18.03
CA ILE A 101 2.35 -22.66 18.30
C ILE A 101 2.39 -22.32 19.79
N SER A 102 2.20 -23.34 20.62
CA SER A 102 2.29 -23.28 22.07
C SER A 102 2.88 -24.57 22.63
N SER A 103 2.98 -24.68 23.95
CA SER A 103 3.37 -25.94 24.61
C SER A 103 2.37 -27.07 24.38
N THR A 104 1.12 -26.75 24.03
CA THR A 104 0.01 -27.72 23.90
C THR A 104 -0.52 -27.85 22.48
N VAL A 105 -0.18 -26.93 21.57
CA VAL A 105 -0.68 -26.90 20.19
C VAL A 105 0.49 -26.86 19.22
N SER A 106 0.52 -27.85 18.33
CA SER A 106 1.47 -27.95 17.21
C SER A 106 0.72 -28.20 15.92
N MET A 107 1.17 -27.54 14.85
CA MET A 107 0.75 -27.79 13.48
C MET A 107 1.64 -28.88 12.88
N VAL A 108 1.05 -29.89 12.26
CA VAL A 108 1.81 -30.94 11.54
C VAL A 108 2.53 -30.34 10.32
N ASN A 109 1.84 -29.46 9.59
CA ASN A 109 2.43 -28.64 8.55
C ASN A 109 2.03 -27.18 8.77
N GLY A 110 2.96 -26.34 9.19
CA GLY A 110 2.72 -24.92 9.46
C GLY A 110 2.28 -24.13 8.22
N MET A 111 2.64 -24.58 7.01
CA MET A 111 2.20 -23.96 5.75
C MET A 111 0.88 -24.55 5.22
N GLN A 112 0.38 -25.64 5.81
CA GLN A 112 -0.88 -26.27 5.43
C GLN A 112 -1.67 -26.68 6.68
N PRO A 113 -2.03 -25.71 7.55
CA PRO A 113 -2.74 -26.03 8.78
C PRO A 113 -4.12 -26.61 8.45
N THR A 114 -4.56 -27.58 9.24
CA THR A 114 -5.91 -28.11 9.15
C THR A 114 -6.89 -27.20 9.89
N VAL A 115 -8.17 -27.27 9.50
CA VAL A 115 -9.24 -26.55 10.20
C VAL A 115 -9.31 -26.95 11.68
N ALA A 116 -9.05 -28.22 12.00
CA ALA A 116 -9.02 -28.72 13.37
C ALA A 116 -7.87 -28.09 14.19
N GLU A 117 -6.68 -27.96 13.59
CA GLU A 117 -5.56 -27.31 14.27
C GLU A 117 -5.80 -25.81 14.46
N LEU A 118 -6.46 -25.12 13.52
CA LEU A 118 -6.86 -23.72 13.71
C LEU A 118 -7.88 -23.54 14.84
N VAL A 119 -8.81 -24.49 15.01
CA VAL A 119 -9.72 -24.51 16.17
C VAL A 119 -8.95 -24.75 17.46
N ALA A 120 -8.05 -25.73 17.48
CA ALA A 120 -7.23 -26.06 18.66
C ALA A 120 -6.31 -24.90 19.07
N ALA A 121 -5.79 -24.15 18.09
CA ALA A 121 -4.97 -22.95 18.31
C ALA A 121 -5.78 -21.71 18.71
N GLY A 122 -7.12 -21.77 18.67
CA GLY A 122 -8.00 -20.65 19.02
C GLY A 122 -8.17 -19.59 17.92
N TYR A 123 -7.73 -19.86 16.69
CA TYR A 123 -7.91 -18.96 15.55
C TYR A 123 -9.28 -19.07 14.91
N LEU A 124 -9.93 -20.23 15.01
CA LEU A 124 -11.26 -20.49 14.45
C LEU A 124 -12.23 -20.96 15.53
N PRO A 125 -13.37 -20.28 15.76
CA PRO A 125 -14.41 -20.79 16.64
C PRO A 125 -14.97 -22.13 16.13
N SER A 126 -15.19 -23.09 17.02
CA SER A 126 -15.62 -24.44 16.65
C SER A 126 -16.99 -24.48 15.95
N ASP A 127 -17.89 -23.54 16.28
CA ASP A 127 -19.20 -23.40 15.61
C ASP A 127 -19.10 -22.92 14.15
N LYS A 128 -17.95 -22.32 13.78
CA LYS A 128 -17.66 -21.86 12.41
C LYS A 128 -16.86 -22.85 11.58
N ALA A 129 -16.41 -23.95 12.18
CA ALA A 129 -15.64 -24.98 11.48
C ALA A 129 -16.48 -25.83 10.52
N GLY A 130 -17.80 -25.75 10.59
CA GLY A 130 -18.76 -26.59 9.84
C GLY A 130 -19.27 -27.77 10.67
N ALA A 131 -20.31 -28.44 10.18
CA ALA A 131 -20.96 -29.56 10.87
C ALA A 131 -20.02 -30.76 11.09
N ALA A 132 -19.16 -31.01 10.10
CA ALA A 132 -17.92 -31.75 10.28
C ALA A 132 -16.78 -30.77 9.99
N VAL A 133 -15.80 -30.73 10.89
CA VAL A 133 -14.71 -29.74 10.87
C VAL A 133 -14.03 -29.71 9.50
N GLY A 134 -14.17 -28.58 8.80
CA GLY A 134 -13.59 -28.36 7.48
C GLY A 134 -14.32 -29.04 6.32
N VAL A 135 -15.45 -29.72 6.51
CA VAL A 135 -16.19 -30.34 5.40
C VAL A 135 -17.28 -29.36 4.90
N PRO A 136 -17.27 -28.97 3.62
CA PRO A 136 -18.34 -28.15 3.06
C PRO A 136 -19.68 -28.88 3.09
N SER A 137 -20.78 -28.15 3.34
CA SER A 137 -22.14 -28.70 3.29
C SER A 137 -22.68 -28.91 1.86
N LEU A 138 -21.83 -28.79 0.85
CA LEU A 138 -22.18 -28.97 -0.56
C LEU A 138 -21.69 -30.33 -1.07
N PRO A 139 -22.47 -31.04 -1.91
CA PRO A 139 -22.05 -32.33 -2.45
C PRO A 139 -20.85 -32.16 -3.40
N MET A 140 -19.87 -33.05 -3.27
CA MET A 140 -18.62 -33.03 -4.04
C MET A 140 -18.43 -34.34 -4.80
N ASP A 141 -17.78 -34.29 -5.96
CA ASP A 141 -17.41 -35.49 -6.72
C ASP A 141 -16.07 -36.01 -6.19
N LEU A 142 -16.04 -37.24 -5.66
CA LEU A 142 -14.82 -37.83 -5.07
C LEU A 142 -13.88 -38.36 -6.15
N VAL A 143 -13.25 -37.45 -6.89
CA VAL A 143 -12.42 -37.78 -8.06
C VAL A 143 -10.94 -37.46 -7.86
N VAL A 144 -10.61 -36.57 -6.92
CA VAL A 144 -9.23 -36.16 -6.59
C VAL A 144 -8.59 -37.15 -5.65
N ALA A 145 -7.31 -37.45 -5.86
CA ALA A 145 -6.46 -38.24 -4.99
C ALA A 145 -5.45 -37.35 -4.25
N GLU A 146 -5.02 -37.80 -3.07
CA GLU A 146 -4.06 -37.13 -2.20
C GLU A 146 -2.90 -38.08 -1.88
N ALA A 147 -1.69 -37.56 -1.75
CA ALA A 147 -0.52 -38.37 -1.41
C ALA A 147 -0.70 -39.06 -0.05
N ASN A 148 0.03 -40.15 0.15
CA ASN A 148 0.10 -40.76 1.47
C ASN A 148 0.72 -39.76 2.46
N ALA A 149 -0.02 -39.40 3.51
CA ALA A 149 0.42 -38.40 4.47
C ALA A 149 1.71 -38.78 5.22
N SER A 150 1.96 -40.07 5.43
CA SER A 150 3.10 -40.57 6.20
C SER A 150 4.36 -40.73 5.35
N THR A 151 4.22 -41.17 4.10
CA THR A 151 5.38 -41.48 3.24
C THR A 151 5.63 -40.42 2.16
N GLY A 152 4.65 -39.56 1.90
CA GLY A 152 4.66 -38.63 0.78
C GLY A 152 4.55 -39.28 -0.60
N ALA A 153 4.37 -40.60 -0.66
CA ALA A 153 4.24 -41.34 -1.91
C ALA A 153 2.95 -40.96 -2.65
N ALA A 154 3.03 -40.93 -3.99
CA ALA A 154 1.87 -40.78 -4.85
C ALA A 154 0.87 -41.92 -4.58
N SER A 155 -0.43 -41.60 -4.62
CA SER A 155 -1.50 -42.52 -4.29
C SER A 155 -2.71 -42.32 -5.21
N THR A 156 -3.48 -43.39 -5.41
CA THR A 156 -4.79 -43.36 -6.07
C THR A 156 -5.95 -43.26 -5.07
N THR A 157 -5.66 -43.27 -3.77
CA THR A 157 -6.64 -43.10 -2.71
C THR A 157 -7.32 -41.74 -2.84
N LYS A 158 -8.65 -41.75 -2.86
CA LYS A 158 -9.43 -40.52 -2.96
C LYS A 158 -9.17 -39.63 -1.75
N ALA A 159 -8.92 -38.35 -2.01
CA ALA A 159 -8.77 -37.34 -0.98
C ALA A 159 -10.10 -37.17 -0.22
N VAL A 160 -10.03 -36.85 1.06
CA VAL A 160 -11.23 -36.50 1.84
C VAL A 160 -11.78 -35.18 1.31
N GLY A 161 -13.09 -35.09 1.08
CA GLY A 161 -13.75 -33.84 0.71
C GLY A 161 -13.75 -32.85 1.87
N ARG A 162 -12.92 -31.81 1.79
CA ARG A 162 -12.74 -30.79 2.83
C ARG A 162 -12.28 -29.46 2.24
N LEU A 163 -12.32 -28.41 3.07
CA LEU A 163 -11.62 -27.15 2.86
C LEU A 163 -10.18 -27.34 3.31
N PHE A 164 -9.27 -27.22 2.35
CA PHE A 164 -7.85 -27.28 2.56
C PHE A 164 -7.28 -25.88 2.56
N ILE A 165 -6.22 -25.69 3.35
CA ILE A 165 -5.56 -24.41 3.54
C ILE A 165 -4.14 -24.58 3.02
N ASN A 166 -3.76 -23.76 2.05
CA ASN A 166 -2.39 -23.71 1.57
C ASN A 166 -1.86 -22.30 1.75
N ILE A 167 -0.82 -22.15 2.55
CA ILE A 167 -0.05 -20.93 2.70
C ILE A 167 1.17 -21.08 1.82
N ASP A 168 1.48 -20.05 1.04
CA ASP A 168 2.64 -20.01 0.18
C ASP A 168 3.42 -18.71 0.39
N ARG A 169 4.65 -18.69 -0.10
CA ARG A 169 5.49 -17.51 -0.11
C ARG A 169 5.46 -16.84 -1.46
N VAL A 170 5.54 -15.53 -1.43
CA VAL A 170 5.74 -14.70 -2.62
C VAL A 170 6.91 -13.76 -2.38
N CYS A 171 7.72 -13.55 -3.40
CA CYS A 171 8.85 -12.65 -3.37
C CYS A 171 8.50 -11.35 -4.08
N LEU A 172 8.67 -10.25 -3.38
CA LEU A 172 8.32 -8.90 -3.83
C LEU A 172 9.61 -8.11 -4.08
N ALA A 173 9.80 -7.57 -5.27
CA ALA A 173 10.99 -6.77 -5.57
C ALA A 173 11.03 -5.52 -4.69
N THR A 174 12.12 -5.32 -3.93
CA THR A 174 12.19 -4.23 -2.94
C THR A 174 12.71 -2.91 -3.49
N HIS A 175 13.28 -2.85 -4.70
CA HIS A 175 14.15 -1.73 -5.06
C HIS A 175 14.11 -1.22 -6.51
N SER A 176 13.19 -1.65 -7.38
CA SER A 176 13.22 -1.26 -8.80
C SER A 176 11.87 -0.83 -9.39
N ALA A 177 10.84 -0.62 -8.57
CA ALA A 177 9.59 -0.10 -9.08
C ALA A 177 9.77 1.36 -9.48
N ASN A 178 10.01 1.61 -10.78
CA ASN A 178 9.66 2.89 -11.38
C ASN A 178 8.21 3.21 -10.95
N PRO A 179 7.92 4.41 -10.43
CA PRO A 179 6.56 4.79 -10.04
C PRO A 179 5.57 4.47 -11.17
N GLY A 180 4.64 3.53 -10.93
CA GLY A 180 3.65 3.06 -11.91
C GLY A 180 3.92 1.67 -12.52
N SER A 181 5.05 1.03 -12.24
CA SER A 181 5.33 -0.36 -12.64
C SER A 181 4.80 -1.34 -11.59
N VAL A 182 3.73 -2.07 -11.90
CA VAL A 182 3.30 -3.23 -11.09
C VAL A 182 4.28 -4.38 -11.35
N ILE A 183 5.27 -4.54 -10.48
CA ILE A 183 6.15 -5.71 -10.54
C ILE A 183 5.33 -6.92 -10.07
N ALA A 184 5.13 -7.89 -10.97
CA ALA A 184 4.46 -9.13 -10.63
C ALA A 184 5.23 -9.87 -9.52
N SER A 185 4.51 -10.40 -8.53
CA SER A 185 5.11 -11.24 -7.49
C SER A 185 5.79 -12.44 -8.11
N GLN A 186 6.99 -12.77 -7.62
CA GLN A 186 7.74 -13.93 -8.06
C GLN A 186 7.54 -15.10 -7.08
N LEU A 187 7.53 -16.32 -7.60
CA LEU A 187 7.59 -17.51 -6.76
C LEU A 187 9.00 -17.64 -6.17
N PRO A 188 9.13 -18.04 -4.89
CA PRO A 188 10.43 -18.33 -4.29
C PRO A 188 11.13 -19.46 -5.04
N GLY A 189 12.45 -19.33 -5.19
CA GLY A 189 13.29 -20.44 -5.64
C GLY A 189 13.46 -21.50 -4.55
N ALA A 190 14.22 -22.56 -4.85
CA ALA A 190 14.54 -23.60 -3.87
C ALA A 190 15.26 -23.05 -2.61
N GLY A 191 16.01 -21.95 -2.76
CA GLY A 191 16.68 -21.24 -1.67
C GLY A 191 15.83 -20.15 -0.99
N GLY A 192 14.55 -20.00 -1.35
CA GLY A 192 13.69 -18.91 -0.88
C GLY A 192 13.66 -17.71 -1.83
N CYS A 193 13.40 -16.53 -1.28
CA CYS A 193 13.39 -15.26 -2.01
C CYS A 193 14.81 -14.72 -2.21
N ASP A 194 15.04 -14.02 -3.32
CA ASP A 194 16.31 -13.33 -3.58
C ASP A 194 16.56 -12.29 -2.47
N PRO A 195 17.80 -12.09 -1.97
CA PRO A 195 18.11 -11.05 -0.99
C PRO A 195 17.65 -9.63 -1.37
N GLN A 196 17.44 -9.35 -2.66
CA GLN A 196 16.90 -8.10 -3.19
C GLN A 196 15.37 -8.08 -3.30
N THR A 197 14.70 -9.01 -2.63
CA THR A 197 13.24 -9.12 -2.58
C THR A 197 12.78 -9.28 -1.13
N THR A 198 11.60 -8.77 -0.81
CA THR A 198 10.92 -8.99 0.47
C THR A 198 10.04 -10.22 0.33
N THR A 199 10.17 -11.16 1.26
CA THR A 199 9.21 -12.25 1.39
C THR A 199 7.87 -11.69 1.86
N SER A 200 6.77 -12.23 1.33
CA SER A 200 5.43 -12.08 1.91
C SER A 200 4.71 -13.42 1.88
N LEU A 201 3.62 -13.54 2.64
CA LEU A 201 2.80 -14.73 2.70
C LEU A 201 1.48 -14.50 1.98
N THR A 202 1.05 -15.51 1.23
CA THR A 202 -0.29 -15.59 0.66
C THR A 202 -0.92 -16.90 1.10
N SER A 203 -2.24 -16.94 1.22
CA SER A 203 -2.94 -18.20 1.48
C SER A 203 -4.11 -18.39 0.55
N VAL A 204 -4.45 -19.65 0.29
CA VAL A 204 -5.63 -20.06 -0.44
C VAL A 204 -6.36 -21.11 0.38
N VAL A 205 -7.62 -20.86 0.69
CA VAL A 205 -8.55 -21.85 1.26
C VAL A 205 -9.42 -22.36 0.13
N PHE A 206 -9.42 -23.65 -0.16
CA PHE A 206 -10.13 -24.23 -1.30
C PHE A 206 -10.74 -25.61 -0.98
N ASN A 207 -11.76 -26.03 -1.74
CA ASN A 207 -12.30 -27.38 -1.63
C ASN A 207 -11.39 -28.41 -2.33
N THR A 208 -11.03 -29.49 -1.64
CA THR A 208 -10.16 -30.57 -2.17
C THR A 208 -10.83 -31.40 -3.26
N GLN A 209 -12.17 -31.45 -3.25
CA GLN A 209 -12.98 -32.18 -4.20
C GLN A 209 -13.92 -31.20 -4.90
N PRO A 210 -14.09 -31.28 -6.23
CA PRO A 210 -14.91 -30.35 -6.98
C PRO A 210 -16.37 -30.42 -6.54
N TYR A 211 -17.06 -29.28 -6.54
CA TYR A 211 -18.50 -29.29 -6.28
C TYR A 211 -19.26 -29.95 -7.44
N THR A 212 -20.15 -30.88 -7.08
CA THR A 212 -20.99 -31.60 -8.04
C THR A 212 -21.77 -30.61 -8.91
N PHE A 213 -21.53 -30.66 -10.22
CA PHE A 213 -22.34 -29.93 -11.19
C PHE A 213 -23.24 -30.91 -11.93
N SER A 214 -24.54 -30.65 -11.87
CA SER A 214 -25.53 -31.36 -12.69
C SER A 214 -26.19 -30.39 -13.65
N SER A 215 -26.14 -30.72 -14.95
CA SER A 215 -26.82 -29.95 -16.00
C SER A 215 -28.34 -29.92 -15.81
N SER A 216 -28.93 -30.94 -15.16
CA SER A 216 -30.36 -30.97 -14.82
C SER A 216 -30.73 -30.08 -13.63
N ALA A 217 -29.74 -29.58 -12.87
CA ALA A 217 -29.94 -28.74 -11.68
C ALA A 217 -29.23 -27.37 -11.77
N ASN A 218 -28.91 -26.90 -12.99
CA ASN A 218 -28.07 -25.74 -13.25
C ASN A 218 -28.50 -24.48 -12.47
N VAL A 219 -29.79 -24.13 -12.46
CA VAL A 219 -30.29 -22.95 -11.72
C VAL A 219 -30.05 -23.07 -10.22
N GLY A 220 -30.25 -24.27 -9.66
CA GLY A 220 -30.02 -24.50 -8.25
C GLY A 220 -28.54 -24.45 -7.86
N TYR A 221 -27.66 -24.96 -8.72
CA TYR A 221 -26.22 -24.84 -8.55
C TYR A 221 -25.77 -23.37 -8.64
N ALA A 222 -26.24 -22.64 -9.66
CA ALA A 222 -25.91 -21.23 -9.85
C ALA A 222 -26.34 -20.39 -8.64
N ASN A 223 -27.54 -20.63 -8.09
CA ASN A 223 -27.99 -19.95 -6.88
C ASN A 223 -27.12 -20.28 -5.64
N ARG A 224 -26.70 -21.53 -5.48
CA ARG A 224 -25.77 -21.93 -4.40
C ARG A 224 -24.43 -21.21 -4.51
N ILE A 225 -23.79 -21.27 -5.68
CA ILE A 225 -22.47 -20.68 -5.86
C ILE A 225 -22.54 -19.15 -5.81
N ASN A 226 -23.56 -18.52 -6.39
CA ASN A 226 -23.74 -17.07 -6.26
C ASN A 226 -23.94 -16.64 -4.81
N ALA A 227 -24.69 -17.40 -4.02
CA ALA A 227 -24.87 -17.11 -2.60
C ALA A 227 -23.54 -17.29 -1.84
N ALA A 228 -22.80 -18.37 -2.08
CA ALA A 228 -21.48 -18.58 -1.48
C ALA A 228 -20.51 -17.45 -1.85
N TRP A 229 -20.46 -17.07 -3.13
CA TRP A 229 -19.58 -16.00 -3.63
C TRP A 229 -19.85 -14.65 -2.97
N ARG A 230 -21.14 -14.32 -2.75
CA ARG A 230 -21.54 -13.09 -2.06
C ARG A 230 -21.07 -13.05 -0.60
N GLU A 231 -21.09 -14.18 0.10
CA GLU A 231 -20.61 -14.26 1.48
C GLU A 231 -19.08 -14.27 1.56
N ILE A 232 -18.39 -14.90 0.60
CA ILE A 232 -16.90 -14.91 0.57
C ILE A 232 -16.35 -13.51 0.23
N GLY A 233 -16.98 -12.80 -0.71
CA GLY A 233 -16.61 -11.44 -1.09
C GLY A 233 -15.58 -11.36 -2.22
N ALA A 234 -14.86 -10.24 -2.27
CA ALA A 234 -14.02 -9.86 -3.41
C ALA A 234 -12.80 -10.78 -3.66
N ASP A 235 -12.39 -11.55 -2.66
CA ASP A 235 -11.26 -12.48 -2.72
C ASP A 235 -11.68 -13.91 -3.10
N ALA A 236 -12.95 -14.12 -3.43
CA ALA A 236 -13.43 -15.37 -4.00
C ALA A 236 -12.84 -15.59 -5.41
N ALA A 237 -12.47 -16.83 -5.70
CA ALA A 237 -12.06 -17.28 -7.01
C ALA A 237 -12.66 -18.66 -7.31
N MET A 238 -12.94 -18.95 -8.57
CA MET A 238 -13.33 -20.30 -8.99
C MET A 238 -12.69 -20.69 -10.31
N SER A 239 -12.48 -21.98 -10.49
CA SER A 239 -12.16 -22.53 -11.80
C SER A 239 -13.42 -22.66 -12.65
N ASN A 240 -13.24 -22.75 -13.97
CA ASN A 240 -14.38 -22.97 -14.85
C ASN A 240 -15.04 -24.32 -14.53
N ILE A 241 -16.36 -24.31 -14.36
CA ILE A 241 -17.12 -25.48 -13.92
C ILE A 241 -17.17 -26.65 -14.91
N THR A 242 -16.95 -26.40 -16.20
CA THR A 242 -16.97 -27.45 -17.23
C THR A 242 -15.58 -27.78 -17.75
N LYS A 243 -14.73 -26.77 -17.94
CA LYS A 243 -13.41 -26.92 -18.57
C LYS A 243 -12.25 -26.98 -17.58
N GLY A 244 -12.44 -26.57 -16.34
CA GLY A 244 -11.34 -26.38 -15.39
C GLY A 244 -10.48 -25.16 -15.70
N GLY A 245 -9.18 -25.28 -15.46
CA GLY A 245 -8.21 -24.19 -15.55
C GLY A 245 -7.94 -23.51 -14.21
N GLU A 246 -7.26 -22.37 -14.29
CA GLU A 246 -6.86 -21.56 -13.14
C GLU A 246 -8.05 -20.95 -12.42
N LEU A 247 -7.84 -20.56 -11.16
CA LEU A 247 -8.86 -19.94 -10.33
C LEU A 247 -8.96 -18.46 -10.71
N LYS A 248 -10.12 -18.03 -11.18
CA LYS A 248 -10.36 -16.64 -11.57
C LYS A 248 -11.26 -15.95 -10.56
N GLY A 249 -10.78 -14.83 -10.01
CA GLY A 249 -11.57 -13.88 -9.23
C GLY A 249 -11.98 -12.68 -10.08
N ALA A 250 -12.47 -11.62 -9.44
CA ALA A 250 -12.97 -10.43 -10.16
C ALA A 250 -11.88 -9.72 -10.97
N ASN A 251 -10.68 -9.55 -10.40
CA ASN A 251 -9.56 -8.82 -11.00
C ASN A 251 -8.22 -9.55 -10.84
N PHE A 252 -8.26 -10.87 -10.63
CA PHE A 252 -7.06 -11.66 -10.40
C PHE A 252 -7.24 -13.10 -10.86
N GLU A 253 -6.11 -13.75 -11.11
CA GLU A 253 -6.04 -15.18 -11.42
C GLU A 253 -4.94 -15.78 -10.53
N ILE A 254 -5.21 -16.94 -9.94
CA ILE A 254 -4.23 -17.69 -9.15
C ILE A 254 -4.15 -19.14 -9.63
N PRO A 255 -2.98 -19.80 -9.46
CA PRO A 255 -2.82 -21.20 -9.77
C PRO A 255 -3.85 -22.07 -9.04
N ASN A 256 -4.56 -22.94 -9.77
CA ASN A 256 -5.45 -23.93 -9.17
C ASN A 256 -4.63 -24.99 -8.41
N PRO A 257 -4.85 -25.18 -7.10
CA PRO A 257 -4.09 -26.15 -6.30
C PRO A 257 -4.41 -27.62 -6.62
N VAL A 258 -5.53 -27.87 -7.32
CA VAL A 258 -5.96 -29.20 -7.74
C VAL A 258 -5.73 -29.35 -9.24
N ARG A 259 -4.83 -30.26 -9.62
CA ARG A 259 -4.35 -30.38 -11.00
C ARG A 259 -4.77 -31.69 -11.67
N SER A 260 -4.96 -31.64 -12.99
CA SER A 260 -5.05 -32.84 -13.82
C SER A 260 -3.66 -33.45 -14.06
N ALA A 261 -3.61 -34.63 -14.69
CA ALA A 261 -2.37 -35.22 -15.18
C ALA A 261 -1.65 -34.33 -16.22
N THR A 262 -2.39 -33.51 -16.97
CA THR A 262 -1.88 -32.56 -17.96
C THR A 262 -1.54 -31.19 -17.37
N ASN A 263 -1.48 -31.08 -16.04
CA ASN A 263 -1.20 -29.83 -15.30
C ASN A 263 -2.25 -28.72 -15.48
N VAL A 264 -3.45 -29.06 -15.94
CA VAL A 264 -4.59 -28.14 -16.04
C VAL A 264 -5.36 -28.15 -14.73
N GLY A 265 -5.77 -26.99 -14.22
CA GLY A 265 -6.57 -26.90 -13.00
C GLY A 265 -7.91 -27.65 -13.13
N MET A 266 -8.38 -28.25 -12.04
CA MET A 266 -9.64 -28.98 -12.01
C MET A 266 -10.86 -28.05 -12.05
N ALA A 267 -11.93 -28.49 -12.71
CA ALA A 267 -13.22 -27.80 -12.75
C ALA A 267 -13.95 -27.83 -11.41
N GLY A 268 -14.73 -26.78 -11.09
CA GLY A 268 -15.59 -26.77 -9.90
C GLY A 268 -14.86 -26.60 -8.57
N ILE A 269 -13.62 -26.07 -8.61
CA ILE A 269 -12.88 -25.66 -7.42
C ILE A 269 -13.22 -24.21 -7.12
N VAL A 270 -13.63 -23.95 -5.89
CA VAL A 270 -13.88 -22.64 -5.30
C VAL A 270 -12.83 -22.40 -4.24
N ALA A 271 -12.25 -21.21 -4.27
CA ALA A 271 -11.22 -20.80 -3.36
C ALA A 271 -11.44 -19.38 -2.88
N VAL A 272 -10.81 -19.06 -1.76
CA VAL A 272 -10.67 -17.69 -1.26
C VAL A 272 -9.21 -17.47 -0.91
N ARG A 273 -8.69 -16.31 -1.30
CA ARG A 273 -7.31 -15.93 -0.99
C ARG A 273 -7.22 -15.02 0.24
N ASN A 274 -6.05 -15.01 0.88
CA ASN A 274 -5.68 -14.05 1.91
C ASN A 274 -4.19 -13.67 1.80
N GLY A 275 -3.76 -12.67 2.58
CA GLY A 275 -2.38 -12.20 2.61
C GLY A 275 -2.04 -11.31 1.42
N TYR A 276 -0.85 -11.47 0.86
CA TYR A 276 -0.39 -10.66 -0.27
C TYR A 276 -1.38 -10.70 -1.45
N GLY A 277 -1.71 -9.52 -1.98
CA GLY A 277 -2.59 -9.35 -3.13
C GLY A 277 -4.09 -9.50 -2.84
N ALA A 278 -4.52 -9.90 -1.64
CA ALA A 278 -5.93 -9.95 -1.24
C ALA A 278 -6.51 -8.54 -0.96
N SER A 279 -7.84 -8.40 -0.97
CA SER A 279 -8.53 -7.13 -0.74
C SER A 279 -8.14 -6.48 0.59
N TYR A 280 -7.85 -5.17 0.55
CA TYR A 280 -7.36 -4.36 1.67
C TYR A 280 -8.21 -4.48 2.95
N ALA A 281 -9.50 -4.78 2.82
CA ALA A 281 -10.41 -5.00 3.97
C ALA A 281 -10.01 -6.19 4.85
N ASN A 282 -9.27 -7.18 4.32
CA ASN A 282 -8.78 -8.35 5.05
C ASN A 282 -7.34 -8.20 5.57
N ASN A 283 -6.59 -7.19 5.09
CA ASN A 283 -5.20 -6.92 5.47
C ASN A 283 -5.16 -5.70 6.40
N HIS A 284 -5.56 -5.87 7.66
CA HIS A 284 -5.11 -4.93 8.68
C HIS A 284 -3.59 -5.10 8.85
N ALA A 285 -2.82 -4.07 8.50
CA ALA A 285 -1.62 -3.78 9.27
C ALA A 285 -2.05 -3.75 10.74
N ARG A 286 -1.40 -4.55 11.61
CA ARG A 286 -1.79 -4.61 13.02
C ARG A 286 -1.94 -3.18 13.57
N VAL A 287 -2.96 -2.93 14.38
CA VAL A 287 -3.23 -1.62 15.02
C VAL A 287 -2.00 -1.13 15.82
N ASP A 288 -1.09 -2.03 16.21
CA ASP A 288 0.16 -1.74 16.92
C ASP A 288 1.36 -1.41 16.01
N GLY A 289 1.21 -1.49 14.67
CA GLY A 289 2.26 -1.19 13.71
C GLY A 289 3.44 -2.16 13.70
N SER A 290 3.35 -3.33 14.34
CA SER A 290 4.49 -4.25 14.48
C SER A 290 4.81 -5.07 13.23
N ASN A 291 3.88 -5.16 12.29
CA ASN A 291 4.07 -5.90 11.04
C ASN A 291 4.19 -4.91 9.88
N PRO A 292 5.20 -5.07 9.00
CA PRO A 292 5.33 -4.24 7.83
C PRO A 292 4.06 -4.35 6.96
N PRO A 293 3.64 -3.26 6.30
CA PRO A 293 2.56 -3.31 5.33
C PRO A 293 2.79 -4.46 4.34
N THR A 294 1.76 -5.29 4.11
CA THR A 294 1.85 -6.41 3.17
C THR A 294 1.83 -5.96 1.71
N ALA A 295 1.67 -4.66 1.44
CA ALA A 295 1.77 -4.02 0.13
C ALA A 295 2.19 -2.55 0.29
N ASP A 296 2.68 -1.95 -0.80
CA ASP A 296 2.91 -0.50 -0.87
C ASP A 296 1.64 0.27 -0.51
N TRP A 297 1.77 1.30 0.31
CA TRP A 297 0.68 2.23 0.58
C TRP A 297 0.49 3.14 -0.64
N SER A 298 -0.31 2.67 -1.59
CA SER A 298 -0.78 3.49 -2.71
C SER A 298 -2.08 4.19 -2.32
N PHE A 299 -2.03 5.52 -2.24
CA PHE A 299 -3.21 6.35 -2.05
C PHE A 299 -3.89 6.71 -3.38
N ALA A 300 -3.56 6.03 -4.50
CA ALA A 300 -4.13 6.28 -5.82
C ALA A 300 -4.13 7.78 -6.22
N ASN A 301 -2.98 8.45 -6.03
CA ASN A 301 -2.80 9.89 -6.24
C ASN A 301 -3.57 10.81 -5.28
N ASN A 302 -4.17 10.29 -4.22
CA ASN A 302 -4.74 11.13 -3.16
C ASN A 302 -3.64 11.61 -2.21
N SER A 303 -3.87 12.79 -1.63
CA SER A 303 -3.01 13.33 -0.59
C SER A 303 -3.24 12.60 0.73
N ILE A 304 -2.17 12.41 1.50
CA ILE A 304 -2.27 12.00 2.91
C ILE A 304 -2.42 13.28 3.73
N SER A 305 -3.62 13.54 4.24
CA SER A 305 -3.90 14.66 5.15
C SER A 305 -3.95 14.19 6.61
N ASP A 306 -3.89 15.14 7.55
CA ASP A 306 -4.19 14.91 8.98
C ASP A 306 -3.27 13.91 9.71
N VAL A 307 -2.05 13.69 9.19
CA VAL A 307 -1.04 12.88 9.88
C VAL A 307 -0.34 13.72 10.94
N GLY A 308 -0.65 13.48 12.21
CA GLY A 308 -0.02 14.21 13.33
C GLY A 308 1.50 14.02 13.42
N LYS A 309 2.02 12.85 13.03
CA LYS A 309 3.46 12.56 12.95
C LYS A 309 3.73 11.44 11.94
N LEU A 310 4.53 11.71 10.92
CA LEU A 310 5.10 10.71 10.02
C LEU A 310 6.59 10.61 10.31
N THR A 311 7.06 9.44 10.76
CA THR A 311 8.49 9.17 10.94
C THR A 311 8.90 8.14 9.90
N ALA A 312 9.74 8.54 8.96
CA ALA A 312 10.26 7.68 7.91
C ALA A 312 11.78 7.62 8.01
N GLN A 313 12.36 6.43 7.79
CA GLN A 313 13.81 6.24 7.81
C GLN A 313 14.50 6.93 6.62
N SER A 314 13.82 6.95 5.48
CA SER A 314 14.17 7.72 4.29
C SER A 314 12.87 8.17 3.61
N VAL A 315 12.93 9.32 2.95
CA VAL A 315 11.85 9.79 2.07
C VAL A 315 12.50 10.11 0.73
N ASP A 316 12.20 9.31 -0.29
CA ASP A 316 12.59 9.62 -1.66
C ASP A 316 11.42 10.39 -2.32
N VAL A 317 11.64 11.68 -2.55
CA VAL A 317 10.61 12.60 -3.01
C VAL A 317 11.24 13.60 -3.95
N GLN A 318 10.75 13.65 -5.19
CA GLN A 318 11.12 14.70 -6.13
C GLN A 318 10.63 16.08 -5.68
N THR A 319 9.63 16.15 -4.80
CA THR A 319 9.11 17.42 -4.28
C THR A 319 8.45 17.24 -2.92
N VAL A 320 8.98 17.88 -1.88
CA VAL A 320 8.29 18.06 -0.60
C VAL A 320 7.65 19.44 -0.59
N LYS A 321 6.33 19.51 -0.76
CA LYS A 321 5.57 20.72 -0.46
C LYS A 321 5.06 20.64 0.98
N ALA A 322 5.87 21.13 1.92
CA ALA A 322 5.45 21.30 3.30
C ALA A 322 5.29 22.80 3.60
N ASN A 323 4.16 23.20 4.20
CA ASN A 323 3.96 24.57 4.66
C ASN A 323 4.95 24.95 5.79
N VAL A 324 5.40 23.96 6.58
CA VAL A 324 6.41 24.10 7.63
C VAL A 324 7.25 22.83 7.64
N VAL A 325 8.56 22.96 7.40
CA VAL A 325 9.55 21.90 7.66
C VAL A 325 10.19 22.21 9.00
N ASN A 326 9.73 21.53 10.07
CA ASN A 326 10.31 21.67 11.40
C ASN A 326 11.43 20.62 11.57
N ALA A 327 12.54 20.81 10.85
CA ALA A 327 13.72 19.95 10.98
C ALA A 327 14.66 20.55 12.04
N GLN A 328 14.95 19.79 13.10
CA GLN A 328 15.95 20.19 14.10
C GLN A 328 17.37 20.23 13.52
N VAL A 329 17.63 19.46 12.47
CA VAL A 329 18.91 19.39 11.76
C VAL A 329 18.62 19.21 10.27
N LEU A 330 19.02 20.17 9.44
CA LEU A 330 19.07 20.01 7.99
C LEU A 330 20.49 19.53 7.65
N LYS A 331 20.67 18.25 7.33
CA LYS A 331 21.97 17.76 6.86
C LYS A 331 22.16 18.26 5.42
N LEU A 332 23.09 19.20 5.25
CA LEU A 332 23.54 19.64 3.93
C LEU A 332 24.29 18.48 3.25
N GLY A 333 24.30 18.44 1.91
CA GLY A 333 25.04 17.41 1.19
C GLY A 333 26.54 17.47 1.54
N ASP A 334 27.17 16.31 1.73
CA ASP A 334 28.61 16.19 2.00
C ASP A 334 29.41 16.51 0.72
N ARG A 335 30.31 17.49 0.78
CA ARG A 335 31.23 17.87 -0.31
C ARG A 335 32.66 17.96 0.20
N VAL A 336 33.64 17.97 -0.70
CA VAL A 336 35.05 18.12 -0.37
C VAL A 336 35.50 19.53 -0.72
N GLU A 337 36.30 20.15 0.15
CA GLU A 337 36.92 21.43 -0.15
C GLU A 337 37.81 21.33 -1.41
N GLY A 338 37.66 22.29 -2.32
CA GLY A 338 38.37 22.34 -3.61
C GLY A 338 37.59 21.74 -4.78
N ASP A 339 36.58 20.91 -4.53
CA ASP A 339 35.75 20.31 -5.58
C ASP A 339 34.94 21.36 -6.35
N ALA A 340 34.66 21.08 -7.62
CA ALA A 340 33.84 21.95 -8.45
C ALA A 340 32.41 22.08 -7.89
N CYS A 341 31.89 23.29 -7.94
CA CYS A 341 30.53 23.61 -7.51
C CYS A 341 29.87 24.57 -8.49
N ASN A 342 28.55 24.55 -8.57
CA ASN A 342 27.77 25.47 -9.38
C ASN A 342 27.02 26.44 -8.47
N GLY A 343 27.52 27.67 -8.31
CA GLY A 343 26.92 28.70 -7.46
C GLY A 343 25.56 29.22 -7.94
N SER A 344 25.02 28.74 -9.07
CA SER A 344 23.63 28.97 -9.45
C SER A 344 22.68 27.87 -8.95
N LYS A 345 23.22 26.74 -8.49
CA LYS A 345 22.43 25.56 -8.07
C LYS A 345 22.68 25.18 -6.61
N GLU A 346 23.91 25.33 -6.12
CA GLU A 346 24.36 24.86 -4.81
C GLU A 346 25.29 25.90 -4.20
N ASN A 347 24.84 26.56 -3.12
CA ASN A 347 25.59 27.65 -2.49
C ASN A 347 26.27 27.25 -1.19
N VAL A 348 25.71 26.28 -0.46
CA VAL A 348 26.16 25.87 0.87
C VAL A 348 26.08 24.35 0.99
N SER A 349 27.10 23.75 1.60
CA SER A 349 27.28 22.32 1.81
C SER A 349 28.00 22.07 3.14
N TYR A 350 28.10 20.82 3.58
CA TYR A 350 28.92 20.41 4.72
C TYR A 350 30.10 19.55 4.23
N GLY A 351 31.26 19.63 4.88
CA GLY A 351 32.42 18.80 4.52
C GLY A 351 33.62 19.10 5.40
N ASN A 352 34.43 18.09 5.73
CA ASN A 352 35.56 18.20 6.68
C ASN A 352 35.17 18.90 8.01
N ASP A 353 34.01 18.53 8.55
CA ASP A 353 33.45 19.11 9.77
C ASP A 353 33.29 20.64 9.77
N THR A 354 33.11 21.22 8.59
CA THR A 354 32.83 22.63 8.41
C THR A 354 31.78 22.86 7.35
N ILE A 355 31.24 24.07 7.31
CA ILE A 355 30.37 24.52 6.24
C ILE A 355 31.25 24.87 5.04
N LEU A 356 30.91 24.31 3.88
CA LEU A 356 31.55 24.63 2.61
C LEU A 356 30.65 25.60 1.84
N MET A 357 31.25 26.60 1.23
CA MET A 357 30.55 27.56 0.37
C MET A 357 31.10 27.51 -1.04
N CYS A 358 30.21 27.57 -2.04
CA CYS A 358 30.62 27.58 -3.43
C CYS A 358 31.18 28.96 -3.80
N LYS A 359 32.50 29.08 -3.90
CA LYS A 359 33.21 30.31 -4.26
C LYS A 359 34.01 30.11 -5.53
N SER A 360 33.77 30.95 -6.53
CA SER A 360 34.48 30.91 -7.82
C SER A 360 34.44 29.52 -8.48
N GLY A 361 33.30 28.83 -8.35
CA GLY A 361 33.10 27.49 -8.91
C GLY A 361 33.80 26.37 -8.16
N LYS A 362 34.31 26.61 -6.94
CA LYS A 362 34.86 25.59 -6.05
C LYS A 362 34.30 25.67 -4.62
N TRP A 363 34.17 24.54 -3.97
CA TRP A 363 33.85 24.49 -2.54
C TRP A 363 35.03 25.02 -1.73
N ALA A 364 34.78 25.99 -0.86
CA ALA A 364 35.79 26.56 0.03
C ALA A 364 35.32 26.47 1.47
N ALA A 365 36.21 26.11 2.40
CA ALA A 365 35.90 26.09 3.81
C ALA A 365 35.49 27.48 4.28
N LEU A 366 34.33 27.54 4.91
CA LEU A 366 33.87 28.72 5.58
C LEU A 366 34.39 28.63 7.01
N GLY A 367 35.43 29.40 7.34
CA GLY A 367 36.26 29.24 8.56
C GLY A 367 35.58 29.39 9.94
N ALA A 368 34.26 29.23 10.04
CA ALA A 368 33.54 29.14 11.31
C ALA A 368 33.18 27.67 11.60
N LYS A 369 33.58 27.18 12.78
CA LYS A 369 33.15 25.88 13.33
C LYS A 369 31.80 26.06 14.02
N GLY A 370 30.83 25.17 13.78
CA GLY A 370 29.53 25.19 14.45
C GLY A 370 28.36 24.81 13.54
N THR A 371 27.17 24.69 14.12
CA THR A 371 25.91 24.46 13.37
C THR A 371 25.17 25.78 13.17
N VAL A 372 24.55 25.98 12.01
CA VAL A 372 23.79 27.20 11.73
C VAL A 372 22.32 27.00 12.13
N ASN A 373 21.81 27.87 12.99
CA ASN A 373 20.40 27.90 13.35
C ASN A 373 19.58 28.57 12.24
N GLY A 374 18.92 27.76 11.40
CA GLY A 374 18.04 28.27 10.35
C GLY A 374 16.77 28.98 10.84
N LEU A 375 16.45 28.90 12.14
CA LEU A 375 15.26 29.50 12.75
C LEU A 375 15.51 30.88 13.37
N GLU A 376 16.76 31.33 13.41
CA GLU A 376 17.12 32.64 13.94
C GLU A 376 18.03 33.35 12.93
N TYR A 377 17.50 34.39 12.29
CA TYR A 377 18.25 35.15 11.30
C TYR A 377 17.91 36.64 11.28
N TYR A 378 18.88 37.44 10.84
CA TYR A 378 18.65 38.79 10.35
C TYR A 378 18.58 38.78 8.84
N GLU A 379 17.61 39.44 8.24
CA GLU A 379 17.48 39.63 6.80
C GLU A 379 17.63 41.10 6.45
N PHE A 380 18.57 41.37 5.54
CA PHE A 380 18.79 42.68 4.94
C PHE A 380 18.31 42.60 3.50
N VAL A 381 17.34 43.44 3.14
CA VAL A 381 16.85 43.57 1.78
C VAL A 381 17.19 44.97 1.29
N LEU A 382 17.96 45.05 0.20
CA LEU A 382 18.16 46.27 -0.55
C LEU A 382 17.27 46.20 -1.79
N ASN A 383 16.40 47.18 -1.98
CA ASN A 383 15.50 47.23 -3.11
C ASN A 383 15.47 48.63 -3.72
N LYS A 384 15.58 48.71 -5.04
CA LYS A 384 15.37 49.92 -5.83
C LYS A 384 14.45 49.58 -6.99
N ASN A 385 13.27 50.19 -7.04
CA ASN A 385 12.39 50.14 -8.20
C ASN A 385 12.67 51.30 -9.16
N LYS A 386 12.12 51.19 -10.38
CA LYS A 386 12.23 52.22 -11.41
C LYS A 386 11.68 53.56 -10.92
N GLY A 387 12.54 54.58 -10.92
CA GLY A 387 12.19 55.94 -10.48
C GLY A 387 12.21 56.15 -8.96
N GLU A 388 12.55 55.13 -8.17
CA GLU A 388 12.65 55.23 -6.71
C GLU A 388 14.12 55.30 -6.25
N TYR A 389 14.33 55.88 -5.06
CA TYR A 389 15.60 55.78 -4.36
C TYR A 389 15.80 54.35 -3.82
N MET A 390 17.06 53.95 -3.64
CA MET A 390 17.37 52.67 -3.03
C MET A 390 16.86 52.64 -1.58
N SER A 391 16.16 51.57 -1.24
CA SER A 391 15.68 51.28 0.10
C SER A 391 16.46 50.12 0.72
N LEU A 392 16.78 50.21 2.01
CA LEU A 392 17.28 49.11 2.82
C LEU A 392 16.22 48.78 3.87
N SER A 393 15.82 47.52 3.99
CA SER A 393 15.02 47.02 5.10
C SER A 393 15.76 45.93 5.87
N LEU A 394 15.73 46.03 7.21
CA LEU A 394 16.27 45.04 8.12
C LEU A 394 15.12 44.35 8.87
N THR A 395 15.06 43.02 8.78
CA THR A 395 14.10 42.17 9.51
C THR A 395 14.87 41.24 10.43
N HIS A 396 14.49 41.17 11.70
CA HIS A 396 14.98 40.15 12.62
C HIS A 396 13.92 39.07 12.80
N CYS A 397 14.28 37.82 12.54
CA CYS A 397 13.41 36.66 12.62
C CYS A 397 13.92 35.70 13.68
N PRO A 398 13.59 35.91 14.97
CA PRO A 398 13.75 34.89 15.99
C PRO A 398 12.73 33.76 15.78
N LYS A 399 12.97 32.63 16.47
CA LYS A 399 12.11 31.44 16.43
C LYS A 399 10.61 31.72 16.68
N SER A 400 10.29 32.77 17.43
CA SER A 400 8.92 33.17 17.81
C SER A 400 8.18 34.01 16.76
N GLY A 401 8.83 34.39 15.65
CA GLY A 401 8.23 35.21 14.59
C GLY A 401 9.09 36.43 14.25
N CYS A 402 8.91 36.97 13.03
CA CYS A 402 9.72 38.07 12.51
C CYS A 402 9.22 39.45 12.95
N SER A 403 10.16 40.34 13.27
CA SER A 403 9.93 41.76 13.49
C SER A 403 10.74 42.58 12.49
N VAL A 404 10.09 43.53 11.80
CA VAL A 404 10.77 44.50 10.94
C VAL A 404 11.41 45.56 11.83
N GLY A 405 12.73 45.70 11.74
CA GLY A 405 13.51 46.58 12.61
C GLY A 405 13.58 48.02 12.10
N TYR A 406 14.03 48.22 10.85
CA TYR A 406 14.33 49.55 10.30
C TYR A 406 14.23 49.57 8.76
N SER A 407 13.77 50.69 8.19
CA SER A 407 13.83 50.97 6.75
C SER A 407 14.42 52.36 6.47
N TYR A 408 15.38 52.44 5.54
CA TYR A 408 15.99 53.69 5.08
C TYR A 408 15.73 53.85 3.58
N SER A 409 15.31 55.04 3.13
CA SER A 409 14.95 55.31 1.73
C SER A 409 15.68 56.48 1.08
N ASN A 410 16.70 57.06 1.73
CA ASN A 410 17.45 58.19 1.18
C ASN A 410 18.90 57.81 0.90
N GLY A 411 19.24 57.72 -0.38
CA GLY A 411 20.62 57.70 -0.86
C GLY A 411 21.37 56.37 -0.77
N GLY A 412 20.88 55.37 -0.01
CA GLY A 412 21.45 54.02 0.12
C GLY A 412 22.91 53.98 0.63
N PRO A 413 23.25 53.16 1.64
CA PRO A 413 24.63 53.09 2.09
C PRO A 413 25.52 52.41 1.02
N VAL A 414 26.68 53.02 0.73
CA VAL A 414 27.75 52.40 -0.10
C VAL A 414 28.34 51.17 0.60
N GLU A 415 28.29 51.16 1.93
CA GLU A 415 28.79 50.13 2.81
C GLU A 415 27.74 49.82 3.88
N LEU A 416 27.33 48.56 4.00
CA LEU A 416 26.49 48.09 5.11
C LEU A 416 27.40 47.57 6.23
N ILE A 417 27.57 48.37 7.27
CA ILE A 417 28.25 47.93 8.50
C ILE A 417 27.21 47.34 9.44
N THR A 418 27.39 46.09 9.83
CA THR A 418 26.48 45.38 10.74
C THR A 418 27.04 45.34 12.16
N SER A 419 26.19 45.11 13.16
CA SER A 419 26.63 44.75 14.52
C SER A 419 26.77 43.23 14.70
N LEU A 420 26.77 42.46 13.61
CA LEU A 420 26.78 40.99 13.64
C LEU A 420 28.22 40.51 13.57
N LYS A 421 28.67 39.79 14.61
CA LYS A 421 30.04 39.27 14.67
C LYS A 421 30.21 37.99 13.86
N LYS A 422 31.40 37.82 13.29
CA LYS A 422 31.75 36.68 12.41
C LYS A 422 31.72 35.29 13.06
N ASP A 423 31.80 35.24 14.38
CA ASP A 423 31.79 34.03 15.20
C ASP A 423 30.40 33.69 15.74
N GLU A 424 29.46 34.64 15.71
CA GLU A 424 28.09 34.48 16.19
C GLU A 424 27.07 34.35 15.05
N TRP A 425 27.39 34.86 13.85
CA TRP A 425 26.47 34.96 12.73
C TRP A 425 27.13 34.56 11.42
N HIS A 426 26.35 34.06 10.47
CA HIS A 426 26.82 33.63 9.16
C HIS A 426 26.02 34.27 8.01
N PRO A 427 26.64 35.12 7.16
CA PRO A 427 25.97 35.70 6.01
C PRO A 427 25.79 34.70 4.86
N VAL A 428 24.58 34.68 4.31
CA VAL A 428 24.18 33.95 3.13
C VAL A 428 23.50 34.93 2.19
N LEU A 429 24.07 35.11 1.00
CA LEU A 429 23.40 35.86 -0.06
C LEU A 429 22.30 34.99 -0.66
N VAL A 430 21.06 35.46 -0.54
CA VAL A 430 19.87 34.69 -0.94
C VAL A 430 19.46 35.03 -2.36
N ARG A 431 19.59 36.30 -2.77
CA ARG A 431 19.15 36.75 -4.08
C ARG A 431 19.90 38.00 -4.53
N VAL A 432 20.24 38.02 -5.82
CA VAL A 432 20.69 39.21 -6.55
C VAL A 432 19.88 39.30 -7.83
N VAL A 433 19.23 40.42 -8.05
CA VAL A 433 18.64 40.79 -9.34
C VAL A 433 19.14 42.20 -9.67
N ASP A 434 19.71 42.35 -10.84
CA ASP A 434 20.17 43.62 -11.38
C ASP A 434 19.72 43.67 -12.85
N GLU A 435 18.86 44.62 -13.19
CA GLU A 435 18.49 44.89 -14.58
C GLU A 435 19.23 46.15 -15.06
N PRO A 436 20.16 46.01 -16.04
CA PRO A 436 20.91 47.15 -16.52
C PRO A 436 20.02 48.09 -17.33
N ASN A 437 20.29 49.39 -17.20
CA ASN A 437 19.75 50.42 -18.08
C ASN A 437 20.38 50.29 -19.49
N GLY A 438 19.73 49.57 -20.40
CA GLY A 438 20.01 49.61 -21.85
C GLY A 438 20.74 48.39 -22.46
N PRO A 439 20.93 48.37 -23.79
CA PRO A 439 21.28 47.18 -24.59
C PRO A 439 22.76 46.75 -24.53
N ILE A 440 23.58 47.33 -23.65
CA ILE A 440 25.02 47.05 -23.60
C ILE A 440 25.40 46.43 -22.24
N GLY A 441 25.62 45.11 -22.25
CA GLY A 441 26.48 44.40 -21.31
C GLY A 441 25.89 44.10 -19.92
N VAL A 442 25.84 42.81 -19.57
CA VAL A 442 25.57 42.32 -18.21
C VAL A 442 26.60 42.91 -17.24
N MET A 443 26.18 43.88 -16.42
CA MET A 443 26.99 44.37 -15.31
C MET A 443 27.10 43.25 -14.26
N ARG A 444 28.33 42.88 -13.88
CA ARG A 444 28.56 42.02 -12.72
C ARG A 444 28.82 42.93 -11.52
N ALA A 445 27.82 43.09 -10.65
CA ALA A 445 28.05 43.70 -9.36
C ALA A 445 29.02 42.83 -8.56
N ASN A 446 30.25 43.32 -8.33
CA ASN A 446 31.17 42.70 -7.39
C ASN A 446 30.74 43.13 -5.99
N TYR A 447 30.23 42.17 -5.22
CA TYR A 447 29.92 42.36 -3.81
C TYR A 447 30.83 41.45 -2.98
N GLY A 448 31.05 41.81 -1.73
CA GLY A 448 31.80 40.98 -0.81
C GLY A 448 31.48 41.27 0.64
N PHE A 449 31.87 40.33 1.49
CA PHE A 449 31.85 40.49 2.92
C PHE A 449 33.28 40.67 3.39
N GLU A 450 33.54 41.76 4.07
CA GLU A 450 34.73 41.96 4.89
C GLU A 450 34.35 41.83 6.37
N VAL A 451 35.37 41.62 7.20
CA VAL A 451 35.23 41.67 8.65
C VAL A 451 36.11 42.80 9.13
N ASP A 452 35.56 43.71 9.91
CA ASP A 452 36.31 44.85 10.44
C ASP A 452 37.31 44.44 11.53
N GLY A 453 38.13 45.40 11.98
CA GLY A 453 39.11 45.18 13.04
C GLY A 453 38.51 44.76 14.39
N TYR A 454 37.18 44.86 14.56
CA TYR A 454 36.44 44.49 15.76
C TYR A 454 35.66 43.17 15.60
N GLY A 455 35.73 42.53 14.44
CA GLY A 455 35.07 41.24 14.18
C GLY A 455 33.65 41.34 13.61
N TYR A 456 33.16 42.53 13.27
CA TYR A 456 31.83 42.73 12.69
C TYR A 456 31.82 42.60 11.18
N TYR A 457 30.73 42.07 10.62
CA TYR A 457 30.56 42.01 9.16
C TYR A 457 30.35 43.40 8.56
N LYS A 458 31.12 43.66 7.51
CA LYS A 458 30.96 44.75 6.55
C LYS A 458 30.58 44.16 5.22
N PHE A 459 29.41 44.52 4.70
CA PHE A 459 29.04 44.17 3.34
C PHE A 459 29.30 45.35 2.42
N MET A 460 30.15 45.12 1.43
CA MET A 460 30.63 46.15 0.53
C MET A 460 30.27 45.82 -0.92
N PHE A 461 29.90 46.87 -1.65
CA PHE A 461 29.80 46.83 -3.09
C PHE A 461 31.12 47.35 -3.67
N TYR A 462 31.95 46.46 -4.21
CA TYR A 462 33.21 46.84 -4.84
C TYR A 462 32.94 47.38 -6.24
N SER A 463 32.97 48.70 -6.36
CA SER A 463 33.09 49.35 -7.66
C SER A 463 34.57 49.59 -7.94
N GLY A 464 35.13 49.01 -9.01
CA GLY A 464 36.46 49.43 -9.49
C GLY A 464 36.48 50.96 -9.68
N ALA A 465 37.60 51.59 -9.32
CA ALA A 465 37.75 53.05 -9.22
C ALA A 465 37.06 53.80 -10.40
N GLY A 466 35.90 54.40 -10.12
CA GLY A 466 35.06 55.11 -11.10
C GLY A 466 33.59 54.66 -11.20
N LEU A 467 33.23 53.51 -10.61
CA LEU A 467 31.89 52.90 -10.76
C LEU A 467 30.91 53.11 -9.58
N LEU A 468 31.20 53.99 -8.61
CA LEU A 468 30.27 54.31 -7.51
C LEU A 468 28.90 54.80 -8.03
N SER A 469 28.80 55.20 -9.29
CA SER A 469 27.54 55.63 -9.90
C SER A 469 26.62 54.48 -10.35
N GLN A 470 27.09 53.26 -10.57
CA GLN A 470 26.34 52.33 -11.43
C GLN A 470 25.22 51.52 -10.75
N ILE A 471 25.40 51.00 -9.53
CA ILE A 471 24.27 50.38 -8.78
C ILE A 471 23.23 51.45 -8.42
N PHE A 472 23.69 52.66 -8.07
CA PHE A 472 22.79 53.80 -7.85
C PHE A 472 22.12 54.30 -9.12
N ASN A 473 22.63 53.94 -10.31
CA ASN A 473 22.03 54.22 -11.61
C ASN A 473 21.27 53.04 -12.23
N ALA A 474 21.24 51.87 -11.59
CA ALA A 474 20.43 50.74 -12.05
C ALA A 474 18.95 51.12 -12.04
N GLU A 475 18.19 50.69 -13.05
CA GLU A 475 16.75 50.95 -13.12
C GLU A 475 15.99 50.12 -12.09
N PHE A 476 16.46 48.89 -11.89
CA PHE A 476 15.95 47.96 -10.90
C PHE A 476 17.11 47.21 -10.24
N ALA A 477 17.14 47.19 -8.91
CA ALA A 477 18.13 46.44 -8.15
C ALA A 477 17.50 45.81 -6.91
N TYR A 478 17.72 44.51 -6.71
CA TYR A 478 17.20 43.77 -5.56
C TYR A 478 18.27 42.83 -4.99
N PHE A 479 18.67 43.07 -3.75
CA PHE A 479 19.60 42.22 -3.01
C PHE A 479 18.95 41.74 -1.72
N THR A 480 19.11 40.46 -1.39
CA THR A 480 18.70 39.92 -0.09
C THR A 480 19.84 39.13 0.53
N ILE A 481 20.23 39.52 1.73
CA ILE A 481 21.28 38.89 2.52
C ILE A 481 20.66 38.44 3.84
N ARG A 482 20.87 37.18 4.22
CA ARG A 482 20.48 36.66 5.53
C ARG A 482 21.70 36.33 6.35
N PHE A 483 21.71 36.76 7.61
CA PHE A 483 22.70 36.36 8.60
C PHE A 483 22.04 35.39 9.56
N TYR A 484 22.43 34.13 9.50
CA TYR A 484 21.92 33.09 10.39
C TYR A 484 22.80 32.94 11.62
N ARG A 485 22.22 32.66 12.78
CA ARG A 485 23.00 32.48 14.01
C ARG A 485 23.84 31.21 13.95
N ILE A 486 25.09 31.29 14.35
CA ILE A 486 25.97 30.14 14.53
C ILE A 486 25.81 29.67 15.99
N ASN A 487 25.44 28.40 16.15
CA ASN A 487 25.56 27.70 17.41
C ASN A 487 26.97 27.10 17.46
N PRO A 488 27.84 27.57 18.37
CA PRO A 488 29.20 27.05 18.51
C PRO A 488 29.24 25.56 18.84
#